data_AF-A0A973BAB4-F1
#
_entry.id   AF-A0A973BAB4-F1
#
_cell.length_a   1.000
_cell.length_b   1.000
_cell.length_c   1.000
_cell.angle_alpha   90.00
_cell.angle_beta   90.00
_cell.angle_gamma   90.00
#
_symmetry.space_group_name_H-M   'P 1'
#
loop_
_entity.id
_entity.type
_entity.pdbx_description
1 polymer ?
#
loop_
_entity_poly.entity_id
_entity_poly.type
_entity_poly.pdbx_seq_one_letter_code
_entity_poly.pdbx_strand_id
1 'polypeptide(L)'
;IHGLPLKIRFRRSKLYISAIPPLFIGLMVGFLAAIMGVGGGFVIIPAMIYLLRVPTNVVVGTSLFQIVFVTAATTILHAVKNQSVDIVLAMLLMIGGVIGAQFGAAAGEKLKGEQLRFLLAALVIGICSRIAWQLVTKPDELYSMAPVFGGY
;
A
#
# COMPACT_ATOMS: atom_id res chain seq x y z
N ILE A 1 11.57 3.17 28.26
CA ILE A 1 10.77 4.01 27.33
C ILE A 1 10.36 5.31 28.05
N HIS A 2 11.33 6.07 28.59
CA HIS A 2 11.04 7.14 29.57
C HIS A 2 11.95 8.38 29.45
N GLY A 3 12.60 8.64 28.29
CA GLY A 3 13.47 9.81 28.20
C GLY A 3 14.08 10.10 26.83
N LEU A 4 13.29 10.53 25.84
CA LEU A 4 13.83 11.20 24.65
C LEU A 4 13.16 12.55 24.38
N PRO A 5 13.92 13.55 23.87
CA PRO A 5 13.47 14.93 23.68
C PRO A 5 12.50 15.05 22.49
N LEU A 6 11.77 16.17 22.40
CA LEU A 6 10.59 16.45 21.54
C LEU A 6 9.25 15.89 22.06
N LYS A 7 8.78 16.50 23.15
CA LYS A 7 7.40 16.35 23.67
C LYS A 7 6.47 17.27 22.87
N ILE A 8 5.65 16.72 21.97
CA ILE A 8 4.53 17.46 21.35
C ILE A 8 3.23 16.92 21.95
N ARG A 9 2.43 17.80 22.56
CA ARG A 9 1.14 17.46 23.16
C ARG A 9 0.10 17.19 22.07
N PHE A 10 -0.17 15.92 21.76
CA PHE A 10 -1.36 15.55 21.01
C PHE A 10 -2.58 15.52 21.93
N ARG A 11 -3.37 16.60 21.90
CA ARG A 11 -4.54 16.86 22.77
C ARG A 11 -5.68 15.84 22.64
N ARG A 12 -5.65 14.97 21.61
CA ARG A 12 -6.70 13.98 21.30
C ARG A 12 -6.35 12.52 21.61
N SER A 13 -5.08 12.18 21.84
CA SER A 13 -4.63 10.77 21.86
C SER A 13 -4.25 10.21 23.24
N LYS A 14 -4.16 11.04 24.29
CA LYS A 14 -3.76 10.63 25.67
C LYS A 14 -2.58 9.63 25.72
N LEU A 15 -1.59 9.73 24.83
CA LEU A 15 -0.39 8.90 24.85
C LEU A 15 0.87 9.78 24.80
N TYR A 16 1.74 9.55 25.78
CA TYR A 16 3.06 10.17 25.90
C TYR A 16 4.07 9.37 25.09
N ILE A 17 4.19 9.63 23.79
CA ILE A 17 5.23 9.01 22.95
C ILE A 17 5.87 10.08 22.08
N SER A 18 7.21 10.07 22.00
CA SER A 18 8.02 10.95 21.15
C SER A 18 7.58 10.86 19.69
N ALA A 19 7.70 11.93 18.91
CA ALA A 19 7.34 11.93 17.48
C ALA A 19 8.27 11.05 16.60
N ILE A 20 9.39 10.58 17.17
CA ILE A 20 10.48 9.88 16.49
C ILE A 20 10.08 8.46 16.01
N PRO A 21 9.43 7.58 16.81
CA PRO A 21 9.01 6.26 16.35
C PRO A 21 7.97 6.26 15.22
N PRO A 22 6.89 7.08 15.24
CA PRO A 22 5.97 7.15 14.12
C PRO A 22 6.62 7.72 12.86
N LEU A 23 7.55 8.67 12.98
CA LEU A 23 8.31 9.20 11.84
C LEU A 23 9.19 8.12 11.20
N PHE A 24 9.93 7.35 12.01
CA PHE A 24 10.80 6.29 11.53
C PHE A 24 10.01 5.15 10.86
N ILE A 25 8.90 4.73 11.47
CA ILE A 25 8.01 3.72 10.89
C ILE A 25 7.38 4.25 9.59
N GLY A 26 6.92 5.50 9.58
CA GLY A 26 6.39 6.14 8.37
C GLY A 26 7.41 6.22 7.23
N LEU A 27 8.68 6.51 7.54
CA LEU A 27 9.78 6.53 6.57
C LEU A 27 10.10 5.13 6.02
N MET A 28 10.23 4.14 6.90
CA MET A 28 10.50 2.74 6.51
C MET A 28 9.36 2.17 5.68
N VAL A 29 8.11 2.35 6.11
CA VAL A 29 6.94 1.88 5.38
C VAL A 29 6.76 2.66 4.08
N GLY A 30 7.03 3.97 4.06
CA GLY A 30 7.01 4.78 2.85
C GLY A 30 8.03 4.32 1.82
N PHE A 31 9.24 3.95 2.26
CA PHE A 31 10.28 3.40 1.38
C PHE A 31 9.89 2.02 0.82
N LEU A 32 9.38 1.12 1.67
CA LEU A 32 8.88 -0.19 1.21
C LEU A 32 7.70 -0.05 0.25
N ALA A 33 6.77 0.87 0.54
CA ALA A 33 5.64 1.17 -0.32
C ALA A 33 6.07 1.75 -1.67
N ALA A 34 7.13 2.56 -1.70
CA ALA A 34 7.69 3.12 -2.92
C ALA A 34 8.30 2.04 -3.84
N ILE A 35 8.95 1.02 -3.26
CA ILE A 35 9.49 -0.11 -4.02
C ILE A 35 8.37 -1.04 -4.50
N MET A 36 7.39 -1.33 -3.63
CA MET A 36 6.32 -2.27 -3.95
C MET A 36 5.21 -1.65 -4.82
N GLY A 37 5.06 -0.33 -4.83
CA GLY A 37 3.98 0.37 -5.55
C GLY A 37 2.58 0.22 -4.95
N VAL A 38 2.43 -0.44 -3.80
CA VAL A 38 1.12 -0.82 -3.19
C VAL A 38 0.53 0.29 -2.28
N GLY A 39 1.15 1.48 -2.22
CA GLY A 39 0.62 2.60 -1.43
C GLY A 39 0.75 2.46 0.09
N GLY A 40 1.38 1.42 0.64
CA GLY A 40 1.87 1.36 2.04
C GLY A 40 0.83 1.26 3.16
N GLY A 41 -0.45 1.51 2.88
CA GLY A 41 -1.53 1.51 3.87
C GLY A 41 -1.73 0.19 4.60
N PHE A 42 -1.55 -0.94 3.88
CA PHE A 42 -1.65 -2.29 4.43
C PHE A 42 -0.66 -2.55 5.59
N VAL A 43 0.50 -1.89 5.59
CA VAL A 43 1.53 -2.06 6.63
C VAL A 43 1.42 -1.00 7.71
N ILE A 44 1.09 0.25 7.34
CA ILE A 44 1.14 1.38 8.27
C ILE A 44 -0.03 1.38 9.28
N ILE A 45 -1.21 0.93 8.85
CA ILE A 45 -2.41 0.86 9.69
C ILE A 45 -2.20 -0.14 10.84
N PRO A 46 -1.85 -1.41 10.60
CA PRO A 46 -1.59 -2.35 11.69
C PRO A 46 -0.37 -1.92 12.53
N ALA A 47 0.69 -1.36 11.94
CA ALA A 47 1.82 -0.86 12.72
C ALA A 47 1.41 0.23 13.72
N MET A 48 0.62 1.22 13.31
CA MET A 48 0.17 2.29 14.20
C MET A 48 -0.82 1.81 15.27
N ILE A 49 -1.70 0.86 14.94
CA ILE A 49 -2.67 0.30 15.88
C ILE A 49 -1.97 -0.63 16.89
N TYR A 50 -1.14 -1.56 16.43
CA TYR A 50 -0.54 -2.59 17.30
C TYR A 50 0.70 -2.10 18.05
N LEU A 51 1.60 -1.34 17.44
CA LEU A 51 2.81 -0.84 18.13
C LEU A 51 2.53 0.42 18.96
N LEU A 52 1.84 1.41 18.40
CA LEU A 52 1.68 2.72 19.04
C LEU A 52 0.35 2.89 19.80
N ARG A 53 -0.59 1.94 19.66
CA ARG A 53 -1.92 1.97 20.32
C ARG A 53 -2.66 3.30 20.12
N VAL A 54 -2.51 3.90 18.95
CA VAL A 54 -3.21 5.15 18.59
C VAL A 54 -4.67 4.81 18.24
N PRO A 55 -5.66 5.63 18.65
CA PRO A 55 -7.07 5.38 18.32
C PRO A 55 -7.29 5.26 16.82
N THR A 56 -8.00 4.22 16.40
CA THR A 56 -8.26 3.83 15.01
C THR A 56 -8.81 4.97 14.15
N ASN A 57 -9.73 5.78 14.68
CA ASN A 57 -10.33 6.89 13.92
C ASN A 57 -9.31 7.95 13.47
N VAL A 58 -8.25 8.16 14.25
CA VAL A 58 -7.19 9.13 13.92
C VAL A 58 -6.19 8.51 12.95
N VAL A 59 -5.90 7.22 13.11
CA VAL A 59 -4.96 6.46 12.26
C VAL A 59 -5.47 6.37 10.82
N VAL A 60 -6.76 6.11 10.62
CA VAL A 60 -7.34 5.99 9.28
C VAL A 60 -7.22 7.31 8.51
N GLY A 61 -7.60 8.44 9.12
CA GLY A 61 -7.51 9.75 8.46
C GLY A 61 -6.06 10.18 8.15
N THR A 62 -5.15 9.97 9.09
CA THR A 62 -3.72 10.36 8.92
C THR A 62 -3.00 9.48 7.90
N SER A 63 -3.26 8.18 7.90
CA SER A 63 -2.68 7.25 6.91
C SER A 63 -3.19 7.54 5.50
N LEU A 64 -4.49 7.77 5.30
CA LEU A 64 -5.04 8.09 3.98
C LEU A 64 -4.38 9.33 3.36
N PHE A 65 -4.23 10.40 4.14
CA PHE A 65 -3.54 11.61 3.69
C PHE A 65 -2.09 11.30 3.27
N GLN A 66 -1.35 10.59 4.11
CA GLN A 66 0.03 10.20 3.82
C GLN A 66 0.14 9.30 2.58
N ILE A 67 -0.75 8.32 2.43
CA ILE A 67 -0.76 7.38 1.31
C ILE A 67 -0.94 8.13 -0.02
N VAL A 68 -1.83 9.13 -0.07
CA VAL A 68 -2.04 9.95 -1.27
C VAL A 68 -0.76 10.69 -1.66
N PHE A 69 -0.08 11.34 -0.70
CA PHE A 69 1.18 12.04 -0.97
C PHE A 69 2.31 11.12 -1.39
N VAL A 70 2.50 9.99 -0.69
CA VAL A 70 3.53 9.01 -1.01
C VAL A 70 3.27 8.41 -2.38
N THR A 71 2.04 7.98 -2.66
CA THR A 71 1.68 7.36 -3.95
C THR A 71 1.81 8.35 -5.10
N ALA A 72 1.39 9.61 -4.91
CA ALA A 72 1.59 10.65 -5.92
C ALA A 72 3.08 10.88 -6.23
N ALA A 73 3.91 11.01 -5.19
CA ALA A 73 5.36 11.17 -5.36
C ALA A 73 5.99 9.96 -6.04
N THR A 74 5.64 8.73 -5.63
CA THR A 74 6.17 7.51 -6.24
C THR A 74 5.74 7.34 -7.68
N THR A 75 4.49 7.71 -8.02
CA THR A 75 3.97 7.67 -9.39
C THR A 75 4.71 8.66 -10.28
N ILE A 76 4.94 9.90 -9.82
CA ILE A 76 5.73 10.89 -10.58
C ILE A 76 7.16 10.39 -10.77
N LEU A 77 7.79 9.87 -9.72
CA LEU A 77 9.14 9.32 -9.80
C LEU A 77 9.23 8.17 -10.80
N HIS A 78 8.26 7.25 -10.81
CA HIS A 78 8.18 6.16 -11.78
C HIS A 78 7.89 6.65 -13.20
N ALA A 79 7.03 7.66 -13.37
CA ALA A 79 6.74 8.24 -14.68
C ALA A 79 7.96 8.93 -15.30
N VAL A 80 8.72 9.67 -14.49
CA VAL A 80 9.94 10.35 -14.95
C VAL A 80 11.07 9.37 -15.20
N LYS A 81 11.28 8.38 -14.31
CA LYS A 81 12.39 7.42 -14.43
C LYS A 81 12.14 6.34 -15.49
N ASN A 82 10.92 5.84 -15.59
CA ASN A 82 10.62 4.67 -16.42
C ASN A 82 10.21 5.05 -17.85
N GLN A 83 9.82 6.32 -18.12
CA GLN A 83 9.43 6.91 -19.43
C GLN A 83 8.42 6.09 -20.29
N SER A 84 7.94 4.94 -19.81
CA SER A 84 7.00 4.03 -20.44
C SER A 84 5.68 3.97 -19.68
N VAL A 85 5.26 5.10 -19.07
CA VAL A 85 3.93 5.18 -18.47
C VAL A 85 2.94 5.49 -19.59
N ASP A 86 2.21 4.46 -20.00
CA ASP A 86 1.05 4.63 -20.85
C ASP A 86 -0.04 5.38 -20.06
N ILE A 87 -0.19 6.66 -20.37
CA ILE A 87 -1.15 7.57 -19.74
C ILE A 87 -2.58 7.05 -19.95
N VAL A 88 -2.88 6.41 -21.08
CA VAL A 88 -4.20 5.86 -21.39
C VAL A 88 -4.50 4.68 -20.47
N LEU A 89 -3.55 3.74 -20.35
CA LEU A 89 -3.69 2.60 -19.44
C LEU A 89 -3.80 3.05 -17.98
N ALA A 90 -2.98 4.02 -17.56
CA ALA A 90 -3.02 4.58 -16.21
C ALA A 90 -4.37 5.24 -15.90
N MET A 91 -4.94 6.00 -16.85
CA MET A 91 -6.25 6.62 -16.68
C MET A 91 -7.38 5.59 -16.61
N LEU A 92 -7.33 4.55 -17.45
CA LEU A 92 -8.33 3.48 -17.47
C LEU A 92 -8.29 2.68 -16.16
N LEU A 93 -7.10 2.34 -15.67
CA LEU A 93 -6.90 1.68 -14.37
C LEU A 93 -7.34 2.56 -13.20
N MET A 94 -7.08 3.86 -13.25
CA MET A 94 -7.52 4.80 -12.22
C MET A 94 -9.05 4.87 -12.14
N ILE A 95 -9.74 5.03 -13.27
CA ILE A 95 -11.20 5.09 -13.29
C ILE A 95 -11.81 3.77 -12.82
N GLY A 96 -11.35 2.63 -13.38
CA GLY A 96 -11.82 1.30 -12.98
C GLY A 96 -11.54 1.00 -11.51
N GLY A 97 -10.36 1.37 -11.01
CA GLY A 97 -9.96 1.18 -9.62
C GLY A 97 -10.77 2.03 -8.65
N VAL A 98 -11.03 3.31 -8.96
CA VAL A 98 -11.85 4.18 -8.11
C VAL A 98 -13.29 3.69 -8.05
N ILE A 99 -13.92 3.39 -9.20
CA ILE A 99 -15.30 2.89 -9.23
C ILE A 99 -15.39 1.54 -8.50
N GLY A 100 -14.46 0.63 -8.77
CA GLY A 100 -14.39 -0.68 -8.13
C GLY A 100 -14.19 -0.60 -6.62
N ALA A 101 -13.31 0.28 -6.14
CA ALA A 101 -13.06 0.46 -4.71
C ALA A 101 -14.30 1.01 -3.98
N GLN A 102 -14.99 1.99 -4.56
CA GLN A 102 -16.19 2.58 -3.98
C GLN A 102 -17.34 1.56 -3.93
N PHE A 103 -17.54 0.81 -5.01
CA PHE A 103 -18.55 -0.24 -5.05
C PHE A 103 -18.20 -1.40 -4.10
N GLY A 104 -16.93 -1.80 -4.06
CA GLY A 104 -16.42 -2.84 -3.17
C GLY A 104 -16.59 -2.48 -1.69
N ALA A 105 -16.33 -1.22 -1.31
CA ALA A 105 -16.57 -0.73 0.04
C ALA A 105 -18.07 -0.78 0.38
N ALA A 106 -18.93 -0.24 -0.49
CA ALA A 106 -20.37 -0.23 -0.28
C ALA A 106 -20.99 -1.65 -0.23
N ALA A 107 -20.48 -2.58 -1.04
CA ALA A 107 -20.90 -3.98 -1.00
C ALA A 107 -20.36 -4.71 0.24
N GLY A 108 -19.12 -4.41 0.64
CA GLY A 108 -18.47 -4.99 1.82
C GLY A 108 -19.16 -4.63 3.14
N GLU A 109 -19.68 -3.41 3.26
CA GLU A 109 -20.47 -2.97 4.44
C GLU A 109 -21.78 -3.76 4.61
N LYS A 110 -22.34 -4.30 3.52
CA LYS A 110 -23.58 -5.09 3.55
C LYS A 110 -23.36 -6.55 3.91
N LEU A 111 -22.12 -7.02 3.92
CA LEU A 111 -21.76 -8.41 4.19
C LEU A 111 -21.41 -8.63 5.67
N LYS A 112 -21.71 -9.83 6.19
CA LYS A 112 -21.24 -10.23 7.52
C LYS A 112 -19.73 -10.40 7.49
N GLY A 113 -19.04 -10.05 8.59
CA GLY A 113 -17.57 -10.12 8.66
C GLY A 113 -16.99 -11.50 8.35
N GLU A 114 -17.74 -12.57 8.62
CA GLU A 114 -17.37 -13.94 8.23
C GLU A 114 -17.40 -14.18 6.72
N GLN A 115 -18.43 -13.67 6.03
CA GLN A 115 -18.53 -13.73 4.57
C GLN A 115 -17.43 -12.92 3.89
N LEU A 116 -17.10 -11.75 4.46
CA LEU A 116 -16.00 -10.93 3.97
C LEU A 116 -14.65 -11.65 4.11
N ARG A 117 -14.40 -12.29 5.27
CA ARG A 117 -13.20 -13.11 5.47
C ARG A 117 -13.12 -14.27 4.50
N PHE A 118 -14.24 -14.96 4.26
CA PHE A 118 -14.31 -16.05 3.29
C PHE A 118 -14.00 -15.55 1.87
N LEU A 119 -14.57 -14.43 1.44
CA LEU A 119 -14.31 -13.81 0.13
C LEU A 119 -12.84 -13.42 -0.04
N LEU A 120 -12.22 -12.82 0.99
CA LEU A 120 -10.80 -12.49 0.98
C LEU A 120 -9.93 -13.76 0.88
N ALA A 121 -10.25 -14.80 1.65
CA ALA A 121 -9.53 -16.06 1.60
C ALA A 121 -9.64 -16.72 0.21
N ALA A 122 -10.84 -16.74 -0.39
CA ALA A 122 -11.07 -17.27 -1.72
C ALA A 122 -10.29 -16.49 -2.79
N LEU A 123 -10.26 -15.16 -2.71
CA LEU A 123 -9.47 -14.31 -3.60
C LEU A 123 -7.97 -14.63 -3.52
N VAL A 124 -7.42 -14.72 -2.30
CA VAL A 124 -6.00 -15.02 -2.08
C VAL A 124 -5.65 -16.41 -2.62
N ILE A 125 -6.47 -17.42 -2.33
CA ILE A 125 -6.27 -18.78 -2.86
C ILE A 125 -6.32 -18.79 -4.39
N GLY A 126 -7.22 -18.02 -5.00
CA GLY A 126 -7.29 -17.86 -6.46
C GLY A 126 -6.00 -17.29 -7.05
N ILE A 127 -5.45 -16.23 -6.43
CA ILE A 127 -4.19 -15.61 -6.86
C ILE A 127 -3.02 -16.59 -6.68
N CYS A 128 -2.94 -17.27 -5.53
CA CYS A 128 -1.90 -18.26 -5.26
C CYS A 128 -1.95 -19.41 -6.27
N SER A 129 -3.16 -19.91 -6.58
CA SER A 129 -3.36 -20.94 -7.59
C SER A 129 -2.93 -20.47 -8.98
N ARG A 130 -3.26 -19.23 -9.35
CA ARG A 130 -2.85 -18.63 -10.63
C ARG A 130 -1.34 -18.50 -10.75
N ILE A 131 -0.66 -18.06 -9.69
CA ILE A 131 0.80 -17.98 -9.64
C ILE A 131 1.42 -19.39 -9.71
N ALA A 132 0.89 -20.36 -8.95
CA ALA A 132 1.35 -21.74 -8.99
C ALA A 132 1.19 -22.35 -10.38
N TRP A 133 0.08 -22.07 -11.06
CA TRP A 133 -0.13 -22.50 -12.44
C TRP A 133 0.85 -21.85 -13.40
N GLN A 134 1.08 -20.54 -13.28
CA GLN A 134 2.09 -19.82 -14.06
C GLN A 134 3.51 -20.35 -13.86
N LEU A 135 3.83 -20.91 -12.70
CA LEU A 135 5.12 -21.55 -12.42
C LEU A 135 5.26 -22.94 -13.06
N VAL A 136 4.15 -23.64 -13.31
CA VAL A 136 4.13 -25.00 -13.90
C VAL A 136 3.98 -24.95 -15.42
N THR A 137 3.23 -23.99 -15.95
CA THR A 137 3.15 -23.76 -17.40
C THR A 137 4.47 -23.19 -17.91
N LYS A 138 4.97 -23.72 -19.04
CA LYS A 138 6.17 -23.17 -19.70
C LYS A 138 5.96 -21.67 -19.96
N PRO A 139 6.94 -20.81 -19.61
CA PRO A 139 6.86 -19.40 -19.94
C PRO A 139 6.73 -19.24 -21.46
N ASP A 140 5.78 -18.40 -21.90
CA ASP A 140 5.53 -18.12 -23.32
C ASP A 140 6.73 -17.44 -24.01
N GLU A 141 7.67 -16.88 -23.24
CA GLU A 141 8.93 -16.33 -23.75
C GLU A 141 10.14 -17.16 -23.28
N LEU A 142 10.66 -17.99 -24.20
CA LEU A 142 11.88 -18.78 -24.01
C LEU A 142 13.18 -17.94 -24.00
N TYR A 143 13.12 -16.66 -24.40
CA TYR A 143 14.26 -15.75 -24.43
C TYR A 143 13.87 -14.35 -23.97
N SER A 144 14.20 -14.00 -22.72
CA SER A 144 14.38 -12.59 -22.36
C SER A 144 15.70 -12.14 -22.96
N MET A 145 15.68 -11.59 -24.17
CA MET A 145 16.82 -10.82 -24.70
C MET A 145 16.82 -9.46 -24.00
N ALA A 146 17.12 -9.46 -22.69
CA ALA A 146 17.61 -8.25 -22.06
C ALA A 146 18.96 -7.94 -22.73
N PRO A 147 19.12 -6.81 -23.43
CA PRO A 147 20.46 -6.42 -23.84
C PRO A 147 21.25 -6.20 -22.57
N VAL A 148 22.33 -6.99 -22.40
CA VAL A 148 23.23 -6.98 -21.24
C VAL A 148 24.03 -5.67 -21.14
N PHE A 149 23.77 -4.67 -21.98
CA PHE A 149 24.58 -3.46 -22.06
C PHE A 149 23.73 -2.20 -22.05
N GLY A 150 24.02 -1.35 -21.06
CA GLY A 150 23.76 0.08 -21.17
C GLY A 150 24.60 0.71 -22.29
N GLY A 151 24.09 1.83 -22.83
CA GLY A 151 24.63 2.58 -23.98
C GLY A 151 23.74 2.33 -25.20
N TYR A 152 23.01 3.30 -25.76
CA TYR A 152 23.16 4.76 -25.79
C TYR A 152 21.77 5.40 -25.88
#